data_AF-A0A6P0Y271-F1
#
_entry.id   AF-A0A6P0Y271-F1
#
_cell.length_a   1.000
_cell.length_b   1.000
_cell.length_c   1.000
_cell.angle_alpha   90.00
_cell.angle_beta   90.00
_cell.angle_gamma   90.00
#
_symmetry.space_group_name_H-M   'P 1'
#
loop_
_entity.id
_entity.type
_entity.pdbx_description
1 polymer ?
#
loop_
_entity_poly.entity_id
_entity_poly.type
_entity_poly.pdbx_seq_one_letter_code
_entity_poly.pdbx_strand_id
1 'polypeptide(L)'
;RGYSEEQVLKEMEKREPDSEEFIRPQRKWADVVVTFYPPSNDENSSQLHVRLVLRPTIPHPDFLEIIGQGSPSFQPAVRLGLDRDMGKPVDVLEIDSHATKEQVNELEMILCEDTPYLKDFCSPKGDPDLGKLVGTTGELLQSYPLALTQLLVAYHMIKATNIFQ
;
A
#
# COMPACT_ATOMS: atom_id res chain seq x y z
N ARG A 1 12.95 -15.52 -18.21
CA ARG A 1 11.64 -16.15 -17.88
C ARG A 1 11.25 -17.08 -19.04
N GLY A 2 10.52 -18.17 -18.81
CA GLY A 2 10.35 -19.29 -19.75
C GLY A 2 9.12 -19.28 -20.66
N TYR A 3 8.40 -18.16 -20.75
CA TYR A 3 7.19 -18.01 -21.59
C TYR A 3 7.37 -16.87 -22.59
N SER A 4 6.77 -17.01 -23.79
CA SER A 4 6.61 -15.89 -24.71
C SER A 4 5.44 -14.98 -24.29
N GLU A 5 5.42 -13.75 -24.79
CA GLU A 5 4.34 -12.79 -24.55
C GLU A 5 2.97 -13.35 -24.95
N GLU A 6 2.87 -13.94 -26.15
CA GLU A 6 1.65 -14.58 -26.64
C GLU A 6 1.14 -15.70 -25.70
N GLN A 7 2.06 -16.48 -25.12
CA GLN A 7 1.71 -17.51 -24.15
C GLN A 7 1.13 -16.91 -22.87
N VAL A 8 1.70 -15.79 -22.39
CA VAL A 8 1.21 -15.09 -21.20
C VAL A 8 -0.19 -14.53 -21.47
N LEU A 9 -0.41 -13.86 -22.60
CA LEU A 9 -1.71 -13.29 -22.97
C LEU A 9 -2.80 -14.36 -23.06
N LYS A 10 -2.50 -15.49 -23.72
CA LYS A 10 -3.44 -16.63 -23.81
C LYS A 10 -3.80 -17.20 -22.44
N GLU A 11 -2.82 -17.26 -21.55
CA GLU A 11 -3.01 -17.75 -20.18
C GLU A 11 -3.78 -16.74 -19.30
N MET A 12 -3.70 -15.44 -19.58
CA MET A 12 -4.54 -14.40 -18.97
C MET A 12 -5.99 -14.53 -19.42
N GLU A 13 -6.24 -14.59 -20.73
CA GLU A 13 -7.59 -14.76 -21.29
C GLU A 13 -8.28 -16.01 -20.75
N LYS A 14 -7.54 -17.12 -20.67
CA LYS A 14 -8.05 -18.39 -20.13
C LYS A 14 -8.49 -18.29 -18.67
N ARG A 15 -7.83 -17.46 -17.85
CA ARG A 15 -8.13 -17.31 -16.41
C ARG A 15 -9.12 -16.20 -16.10
N GLU A 16 -9.47 -15.37 -17.07
CA GLU A 16 -10.35 -14.22 -16.85
C GLU A 16 -11.73 -14.64 -16.30
N PRO A 17 -12.41 -15.69 -16.82
CA PRO A 17 -13.69 -16.13 -16.26
C PRO A 17 -13.57 -16.59 -14.80
N ASP A 18 -12.52 -17.35 -14.47
CA ASP A 18 -12.28 -17.82 -13.10
C ASP A 18 -12.00 -16.65 -12.15
N SER A 19 -11.24 -15.65 -12.62
CA SER A 19 -10.97 -14.42 -11.89
C SER A 19 -12.26 -13.64 -11.60
N GLU A 20 -13.14 -13.51 -12.61
CA GLU A 20 -14.44 -12.87 -12.48
C GLU A 20 -15.35 -13.55 -11.47
N GLU A 21 -15.43 -14.88 -11.54
CA GLU A 21 -16.38 -15.66 -10.75
C GLU A 21 -15.91 -15.86 -9.31
N PHE A 22 -14.60 -16.10 -9.10
CA PHE A 22 -14.09 -16.59 -7.81
C PHE A 22 -13.11 -15.65 -7.11
N ILE A 23 -12.38 -14.78 -7.83
CA ILE A 23 -11.33 -13.95 -7.24
C ILE A 23 -11.81 -12.52 -6.98
N ARG A 24 -12.21 -11.80 -8.03
CA ARG A 24 -12.66 -10.39 -7.95
C ARG A 24 -13.80 -10.17 -6.93
N PRO A 25 -14.77 -11.09 -6.75
CA PRO A 25 -15.84 -10.91 -5.77
C PRO A 25 -15.38 -10.91 -4.31
N GLN A 26 -14.21 -11.51 -4.00
CA GLN A 26 -13.68 -11.53 -2.63
C GLN A 26 -13.33 -10.11 -2.13
N ARG A 27 -13.02 -9.17 -3.04
CA ARG A 27 -12.77 -7.76 -2.73
C ARG A 27 -13.86 -7.15 -1.87
N LYS A 28 -15.13 -7.57 -2.00
CA LYS A 28 -16.26 -7.00 -1.24
C LYS A 28 -16.18 -7.22 0.27
N TRP A 29 -15.34 -8.16 0.72
CA TRP A 29 -15.17 -8.52 2.12
C TRP A 29 -13.88 -7.98 2.75
N ALA A 30 -12.98 -7.41 1.96
CA ALA A 30 -11.73 -6.85 2.47
C ALA A 30 -11.97 -5.61 3.36
N ASP A 31 -11.15 -5.41 4.39
CA ASP A 31 -11.12 -4.14 5.14
C ASP A 31 -10.25 -3.09 4.42
N VAL A 32 -9.16 -3.54 3.81
CA VAL A 32 -8.23 -2.71 3.04
C VAL A 32 -8.04 -3.32 1.65
N VAL A 33 -8.11 -2.48 0.60
CA VAL A 33 -7.80 -2.89 -0.78
C VAL A 33 -6.58 -2.13 -1.25
N VAL A 34 -5.51 -2.86 -1.57
CA VAL A 34 -4.25 -2.32 -2.09
C VAL A 34 -4.26 -2.43 -3.61
N THR A 35 -3.91 -1.35 -4.32
CA THR A 35 -3.75 -1.37 -5.78
C THR A 35 -2.48 -0.64 -6.16
N PHE A 36 -1.50 -1.35 -6.71
CA PHE A 36 -0.32 -0.74 -7.34
C PHE A 36 -0.62 -0.44 -8.80
N TYR A 37 -0.23 0.73 -9.28
CA TYR A 37 -0.50 1.17 -10.65
C TYR A 37 0.61 2.13 -11.14
N PRO A 38 0.89 2.20 -12.45
CA PRO A 38 1.93 3.07 -12.97
C PRO A 38 1.50 4.56 -12.94
N PRO A 39 2.45 5.50 -12.76
CA PRO A 39 2.19 6.96 -12.73
C PRO A 39 1.67 7.55 -14.03
N SER A 40 1.89 6.85 -15.15
CA SER A 40 1.44 7.24 -16.49
C SER A 40 1.17 5.98 -17.31
N ASN A 41 0.87 6.12 -18.60
CA ASN A 41 0.77 4.98 -19.52
C ASN A 41 2.13 4.26 -19.77
N ASP A 42 3.17 4.59 -19.00
CA ASP A 42 4.40 3.80 -18.96
C ASP A 42 4.20 2.53 -18.14
N GLU A 43 3.69 1.50 -18.80
CA GLU A 43 3.47 0.16 -18.23
C GLU A 43 4.77 -0.54 -17.81
N ASN A 44 5.93 -0.03 -18.22
CA ASN A 44 7.25 -0.60 -17.90
C ASN A 44 7.92 0.06 -16.69
N SER A 45 7.30 1.07 -16.08
CA SER A 45 7.86 1.72 -14.91
C SER A 45 7.88 0.77 -13.71
N SER A 46 9.06 0.54 -13.13
CA SER A 46 9.23 -0.12 -11.83
C SER A 46 8.80 0.77 -10.65
N GLN A 47 8.54 2.05 -10.93
CA GLN A 47 8.07 3.04 -9.99
C GLN A 47 6.54 3.09 -10.06
N LEU A 48 5.90 2.34 -9.17
CA LEU A 48 4.43 2.27 -9.08
C LEU A 48 3.91 3.20 -7.98
N HIS A 49 2.81 3.88 -8.28
CA HIS A 49 1.95 4.44 -7.26
C HIS A 49 1.22 3.32 -6.52
N VAL A 50 0.73 3.61 -5.32
CA VAL A 50 -0.24 2.74 -4.65
C VAL A 50 -1.47 3.54 -4.23
N ARG A 51 -2.63 2.92 -4.41
CA ARG A 51 -3.91 3.39 -3.91
C ARG A 51 -4.42 2.37 -2.89
N LEU A 52 -4.62 2.84 -1.67
CA LEU A 52 -5.13 2.07 -0.54
C LEU A 52 -6.56 2.53 -0.27
N VAL A 53 -7.53 1.66 -0.51
CA VAL A 53 -8.91 1.88 -0.06
C VAL A 53 -9.01 1.40 1.38
N LEU A 54 -9.38 2.31 2.27
CA LEU A 54 -9.52 2.10 3.71
C LEU A 54 -11.02 2.12 4.03
N ARG A 55 -11.61 0.95 4.24
CA ARG A 55 -13.05 0.85 4.52
C ARG A 55 -13.29 1.03 6.02
N PRO A 56 -14.37 1.72 6.42
CA PRO A 56 -14.69 1.96 7.83
C PRO A 56 -15.22 0.71 8.56
N THR A 57 -14.74 -0.48 8.20
CA THR A 57 -15.01 -1.75 8.86
C THR A 57 -14.03 -2.01 10.01
N ILE A 58 -12.87 -1.33 10.03
CA ILE A 58 -11.89 -1.34 11.12
C ILE A 58 -11.43 0.09 11.44
N PRO A 59 -10.95 0.37 12.68
CA PRO A 59 -10.39 1.68 13.01
C PRO A 59 -9.04 1.88 12.31
N HIS A 60 -8.96 2.91 11.47
CA HIS A 60 -7.73 3.34 10.81
C HIS A 60 -6.94 4.35 11.65
N PRO A 61 -5.60 4.39 11.50
CA PRO A 61 -4.77 5.48 12.03
C PRO A 61 -5.29 6.85 11.57
N ASP A 62 -5.06 7.88 12.38
CA ASP A 62 -5.33 9.25 11.94
C ASP A 62 -4.27 9.69 10.92
N PHE A 63 -4.63 9.64 9.63
CA PHE A 63 -3.75 10.04 8.54
C PHE A 63 -3.65 11.56 8.33
N LEU A 64 -4.44 12.37 9.06
CA LEU A 64 -4.40 13.84 8.93
C LEU A 64 -3.10 14.43 9.51
N GLU A 65 -2.57 13.83 10.58
CA GLU A 65 -1.28 14.23 11.16
C GLU A 65 -0.12 14.05 10.17
N ILE A 66 -0.25 13.09 9.25
CA ILE A 66 0.76 12.78 8.21
C ILE A 66 0.74 13.81 7.08
N ILE A 67 -0.42 14.33 6.72
CA ILE A 67 -0.56 15.30 5.63
C ILE A 67 -0.27 16.73 6.11
N GLY A 68 -0.56 17.02 7.38
CA GLY A 68 -0.36 18.34 7.97
C GLY A 68 1.12 18.75 8.17
N GLN A 69 2.06 17.80 8.13
CA GLN A 69 3.50 18.07 8.30
C GLN A 69 4.22 18.40 6.98
N GLY A 70 3.55 18.29 5.84
CA GLY A 70 4.11 18.67 4.53
C GLY A 70 4.33 20.18 4.42
N SER A 71 5.55 20.61 4.08
CA SER A 71 5.84 22.01 3.74
C SER A 71 4.98 22.44 2.54
N PRO A 72 4.34 23.63 2.55
CA PRO A 72 3.44 24.10 1.48
C PRO A 72 4.13 24.29 0.10
N SER A 73 5.44 24.07 0.00
CA SER A 73 6.22 24.10 -1.23
C SER A 73 6.41 22.74 -1.91
N PHE A 74 5.94 21.63 -1.32
CA PHE A 74 6.03 20.28 -1.90
C PHE A 74 4.64 19.71 -2.17
N GLN A 75 4.45 19.15 -3.36
CA GLN A 75 3.32 18.24 -3.63
C GLN A 75 3.48 17.05 -2.66
N PRO A 76 2.52 16.78 -1.75
CA PRO A 76 2.68 15.71 -0.79
C PRO A 76 2.66 14.38 -1.54
N ALA A 77 3.71 13.57 -1.35
CA ALA A 77 3.79 12.24 -1.96
C ALA A 77 2.75 11.28 -1.38
N VAL A 78 2.06 11.67 -0.31
CA VAL A 78 0.96 10.93 0.32
C VAL A 78 -0.27 11.83 0.33
N ARG A 79 -1.39 11.35 -0.20
CA ARG A 79 -2.64 12.10 -0.33
C ARG A 79 -3.78 11.29 0.25
N LEU A 80 -4.51 11.87 1.20
CA LEU A 80 -5.75 11.29 1.74
C LEU A 80 -6.93 11.98 1.07
N GLY A 81 -7.88 11.20 0.57
CA GLY A 81 -9.11 11.68 -0.02
C GLY A 81 -10.30 10.84 0.38
N LEU A 82 -11.49 11.35 0.08
CA LEU A 82 -12.74 10.63 0.21
C LEU A 82 -13.18 10.13 -1.16
N ASP A 83 -13.60 8.87 -1.23
CA ASP A 83 -14.08 8.26 -2.47
C ASP A 83 -15.23 7.28 -2.20
N ARG A 84 -15.70 6.60 -3.25
CA ARG A 84 -16.63 5.49 -3.16
C ARG A 84 -16.01 4.21 -3.69
N ASP A 85 -15.99 3.19 -2.86
CA ASP A 85 -15.64 1.83 -3.27
C ASP A 85 -16.90 0.96 -3.24
N MET A 86 -17.23 0.36 -4.39
CA MET A 86 -18.46 -0.43 -4.57
C MET A 86 -19.73 0.31 -4.11
N GLY A 87 -19.78 1.62 -4.35
CA GLY A 87 -20.90 2.50 -3.98
C GLY A 87 -20.90 3.00 -2.53
N LYS A 88 -20.02 2.47 -1.66
CA LYS A 88 -19.91 2.84 -0.24
C LYS A 88 -18.83 3.90 -0.03
N PRO A 89 -19.04 4.89 0.87
CA PRO A 89 -18.03 5.89 1.18
C PRO A 89 -16.82 5.23 1.86
N VAL A 90 -15.62 5.65 1.47
CA VAL A 90 -14.34 5.14 1.95
C VAL A 90 -13.30 6.27 2.00
N ASP A 91 -12.31 6.09 2.87
CA ASP A 91 -11.09 6.87 2.80
C ASP A 91 -10.14 6.21 1.79
N VAL A 92 -9.39 7.04 1.06
CA VAL A 92 -8.40 6.59 0.08
C VAL A 92 -7.08 7.27 0.37
N LEU A 93 -6.06 6.45 0.61
CA LEU A 93 -4.68 6.90 0.74
C LEU A 93 -3.94 6.58 -0.56
N GLU A 94 -3.51 7.63 -1.26
CA GLU A 94 -2.68 7.52 -2.45
C GLU A 94 -1.24 7.88 -2.12
N ILE A 95 -0.31 7.04 -2.55
CA ILE A 95 1.12 7.25 -2.33
C ILE A 95 1.81 7.25 -3.70
N ASP A 96 2.48 8.35 -3.97
CA ASP A 96 3.27 8.58 -5.18
C ASP A 96 4.52 7.70 -5.18
N SER A 97 4.95 7.30 -6.37
CA SER A 97 6.15 6.49 -6.56
C SER A 97 7.42 7.24 -6.17
N HIS A 98 7.36 8.57 -6.13
CA HIS A 98 8.44 9.47 -5.71
C HIS A 98 8.43 9.76 -4.21
N ALA A 99 7.64 9.04 -3.40
CA ALA A 99 7.70 9.15 -1.95
C ALA A 99 9.15 8.98 -1.47
N THR A 100 9.58 9.82 -0.54
CA THR A 100 10.96 9.83 -0.03
C THR A 100 11.09 9.01 1.25
N LYS A 101 12.33 8.68 1.61
CA LYS A 101 12.62 7.95 2.85
C LYS A 101 12.12 8.71 4.09
N GLU A 102 12.25 10.02 4.07
CA GLU A 102 11.84 10.90 5.17
C GLU A 102 10.34 10.79 5.41
N GLN A 103 9.54 10.82 4.34
CA GLN A 103 8.08 10.65 4.41
C GLN A 103 7.68 9.26 4.92
N VAL A 104 8.44 8.22 4.56
CA VAL A 104 8.22 6.86 5.08
C VAL A 104 8.51 6.78 6.57
N ASN A 105 9.61 7.37 7.02
CA ASN A 105 10.00 7.39 8.42
C ASN A 105 9.02 8.20 9.28
N GLU A 106 8.49 9.31 8.77
CA GLU A 106 7.44 10.10 9.45
C GLU A 106 6.19 9.26 9.68
N LEU A 107 5.70 8.56 8.65
CA LEU A 107 4.55 7.67 8.80
C LEU A 107 4.84 6.51 9.76
N GLU A 108 6.06 5.97 9.71
CA GLU A 108 6.49 4.96 10.67
C GLU A 108 6.42 5.48 12.09
N MET A 109 7.02 6.62 12.40
CA MET A 109 6.95 7.21 13.74
C MET A 109 5.49 7.36 14.23
N ILE A 110 4.60 7.87 13.37
CA ILE A 110 3.19 8.09 13.74
C ILE A 110 2.47 6.77 14.02
N LEU A 111 2.62 5.77 13.14
CA LEU A 111 2.02 4.45 13.34
C LEU A 111 2.56 3.76 14.60
N CYS A 112 3.84 3.95 14.90
CA CYS A 112 4.52 3.33 16.02
C CYS A 112 4.24 4.05 17.36
N GLU A 113 3.95 5.34 17.33
CA GLU A 113 3.51 6.12 18.50
C GLU A 113 2.04 5.85 18.84
N ASP A 114 1.20 5.60 17.84
CA ASP A 114 -0.24 5.37 18.02
C ASP A 114 -0.55 4.12 18.86
N THR A 115 0.33 3.12 18.88
CA THR A 115 0.09 1.89 19.66
C THR A 115 1.32 1.42 20.44
N PRO A 116 1.26 1.32 21.80
CA PRO A 116 2.38 0.87 22.62
C PRO A 116 2.95 -0.51 22.24
N TYR A 117 2.10 -1.38 21.68
CA TYR A 117 2.43 -2.74 21.26
C TYR A 117 3.21 -2.81 19.94
N LEU A 118 3.29 -1.71 19.18
CA LEU A 118 4.08 -1.65 17.95
C LEU A 118 5.56 -1.36 18.20
N LYS A 119 5.95 -0.97 19.43
CA LYS A 119 7.34 -0.62 19.78
C LYS A 119 8.35 -1.73 19.51
N ASP A 120 7.94 -2.99 19.52
CA ASP A 120 8.83 -4.13 19.24
C ASP A 120 8.98 -4.42 17.74
N PHE A 121 8.03 -3.95 16.92
CA PHE A 121 8.02 -4.08 15.46
C PHE A 121 8.55 -2.84 14.74
N CYS A 122 8.52 -1.70 15.43
CA CYS A 122 8.97 -0.42 14.94
C CYS A 122 10.34 -0.08 15.48
N SER A 123 11.29 0.18 14.58
CA SER A 123 12.60 0.67 14.97
C SER A 123 12.60 2.19 14.90
N PRO A 124 13.17 2.92 15.89
CA PRO A 124 13.38 4.37 15.79
C PRO A 124 14.25 4.78 14.58
N LYS A 125 14.94 3.82 13.95
CA LYS A 125 15.78 4.00 12.76
C LYS A 125 15.13 3.50 11.47
N GLY A 126 13.90 2.99 11.55
CA GLY A 126 13.23 2.24 10.50
C GLY A 126 13.75 0.83 10.34
N ASP A 127 12.91 -0.08 9.85
CA ASP A 127 13.34 -1.37 9.33
C ASP A 127 13.92 -1.18 7.91
N PRO A 128 15.23 -1.41 7.69
CA PRO A 128 15.84 -1.23 6.39
C PRO A 128 15.32 -2.22 5.33
N ASP A 129 14.60 -3.26 5.69
CA ASP A 129 14.07 -4.27 4.77
C ASP A 129 12.66 -3.96 4.25
N LEU A 130 11.95 -3.01 4.85
CA LEU A 130 10.65 -2.55 4.33
C LEU A 130 10.80 -1.96 2.92
N GLY A 131 9.91 -2.36 2.02
CA GLY A 131 9.89 -1.91 0.64
C GLY A 131 10.99 -2.47 -0.25
N LYS A 132 11.89 -3.33 0.26
CA LYS A 132 12.85 -4.04 -0.59
C LYS A 132 12.15 -5.09 -1.43
N LEU A 133 12.51 -5.15 -2.71
CA LEU A 133 12.03 -6.16 -3.65
C LEU A 133 13.13 -6.54 -4.64
N VAL A 134 13.05 -7.77 -5.15
CA VAL A 134 13.96 -8.25 -6.19
C VAL A 134 13.30 -7.99 -7.54
N GLY A 135 13.95 -7.17 -8.37
CA GLY A 135 13.49 -6.88 -9.71
C GLY A 135 13.61 -8.07 -10.65
N THR A 136 13.11 -7.92 -11.88
CA THR A 136 13.04 -9.02 -12.84
C THR A 136 14.42 -9.47 -13.36
N THR A 137 15.46 -8.65 -13.17
CA THR A 137 16.85 -8.96 -13.55
C THR A 137 17.70 -9.40 -12.35
N GLY A 138 17.11 -9.54 -11.16
CA GLY A 138 17.79 -9.95 -9.93
C GLY A 138 18.40 -8.79 -9.13
N GLU A 139 18.19 -7.55 -9.57
CA GLU A 139 18.59 -6.34 -8.88
C GLU A 139 17.74 -6.11 -7.62
N LEU A 140 18.36 -5.57 -6.57
CA LEU A 140 17.62 -5.13 -5.37
C LEU A 140 17.09 -3.73 -5.59
N LEU A 141 15.78 -3.57 -5.45
CA LEU A 141 15.05 -2.31 -5.60
C LEU A 141 14.45 -1.91 -4.25
N GLN A 142 14.34 -0.60 -4.05
CA GLN A 142 13.66 0.01 -2.91
C GLN A 142 12.39 0.69 -3.40
N SER A 143 11.23 0.30 -2.86
CA SER A 143 9.94 0.93 -3.14
C SER A 143 9.33 1.47 -1.85
N TYR A 144 9.28 2.80 -1.74
CA TYR A 144 8.65 3.47 -0.61
C TYR A 144 7.13 3.29 -0.55
N PRO A 145 6.38 3.33 -1.67
CA PRO A 145 4.97 2.90 -1.71
C PRO A 145 4.74 1.50 -1.13
N LEU A 146 5.62 0.55 -1.46
CA LEU A 146 5.55 -0.80 -0.92
C LEU A 146 5.87 -0.83 0.58
N ALA A 147 6.90 -0.12 1.03
CA ALA A 147 7.25 -0.02 2.44
C ALA A 147 6.06 0.46 3.29
N LEU A 148 5.41 1.54 2.86
CA LEU A 148 4.26 2.11 3.56
C LEU A 148 3.06 1.18 3.56
N THR A 149 2.81 0.49 2.43
CA THR A 149 1.77 -0.52 2.35
C THR A 149 2.01 -1.67 3.33
N GLN A 150 3.24 -2.21 3.37
CA GLN A 150 3.62 -3.29 4.28
C GLN A 150 3.43 -2.88 5.74
N LEU A 151 3.87 -1.67 6.09
CA LEU A 151 3.74 -1.14 7.44
C LEU A 151 2.29 -0.96 7.87
N LEU A 152 1.43 -0.41 7.00
CA LEU A 152 0.00 -0.22 7.28
C LEU A 152 -0.73 -1.57 7.45
N VAL A 153 -0.40 -2.56 6.63
CA VAL A 153 -0.95 -3.92 6.78
C VAL A 153 -0.49 -4.54 8.10
N ALA A 154 0.79 -4.43 8.44
CA ALA A 154 1.34 -4.94 9.70
C ALA A 154 0.69 -4.26 10.92
N TYR A 155 0.53 -2.93 10.88
CA TYR A 155 -0.20 -2.16 11.88
C TYR A 155 -1.59 -2.75 12.14
N HIS A 156 -2.38 -2.97 11.08
CA HIS A 156 -3.73 -3.51 11.21
C HIS A 156 -3.75 -4.94 11.75
N MET A 157 -2.83 -5.80 11.31
CA MET A 157 -2.73 -7.17 11.80
C MET A 157 -2.37 -7.22 13.30
N ILE A 158 -1.38 -6.44 13.73
CA ILE A 158 -0.95 -6.39 15.13
C ILE A 158 -2.06 -5.79 16.00
N LYS A 159 -2.71 -4.70 15.56
CA LYS A 159 -3.84 -4.12 16.27
C LYS A 159 -4.97 -5.15 16.43
N ALA A 160 -5.32 -5.87 15.37
CA ALA A 160 -6.37 -6.90 15.41
C ALA A 160 -6.07 -8.02 16.42
N THR A 161 -4.82 -8.46 16.55
CA THR A 161 -4.45 -9.48 17.56
C THR A 161 -4.58 -9.01 19.00
N ASN A 162 -4.55 -7.70 19.23
CA ASN A 162 -4.58 -7.11 20.57
C ASN A 162 -5.97 -6.55 20.96
N ILE A 163 -6.95 -6.54 20.04
CA ILE A 163 -8.33 -6.12 20.34
C ILE A 163 -9.04 -7.11 21.29
N PHE A 164 -8.59 -8.37 21.34
CA PHE A 164 -9.21 -9.44 22.14
C PHE A 164 -8.42 -9.82 23.40
N GLN A 165 -7.43 -9.03 23.80
CA GLN A 165 -6.73 -9.17 25.09
C GLN A 165 -7.28 -8.17 26.10
#